data_AF-A0A8D4UVY0-F1
#
_entry.id   AF-A0A8D4UVY0-F1
#
_cell.length_a   1.000
_cell.length_b   1.000
_cell.length_c   1.000
_cell.angle_alpha   90.00
_cell.angle_beta   90.00
_cell.angle_gamma   90.00
#
_symmetry.space_group_name_H-M   'P 1'
#
loop_
_entity.id
_entity.type
_entity.pdbx_description
1 polymer ?
#
loop_
_entity_poly.entity_id
_entity_poly.type
_entity_poly.pdbx_seq_one_letter_code
_entity_poly.pdbx_strand_id
1 'polypeptide(L)'
;MKPELVVFGTSPLVSAELHTAIRRLFGDTYPVREALTEDAAGEDPEKDACWIASPIQYPHVSRFLPKERTFLLDMQPAAEFFLAMTARVPEGAPISVFNNRKAYAERFIGQMKDRIRGNHPYTAISYEDMPEETVLSPLGKARYITGASCFTGEGSILCESPYKESLPKDVSILPASRVPTFDSSLRLILALAARRERELKELLRKAESPDEKEIAREEIASAIQCFERACRIALLEGASRLPAKEKETYKPPAKELEENAELIKIIRGRLRQQASAIEKAMQNAREEAISPDNNPHP
;
A
#
# COMPACT_ATOMS: atom_id res chain seq x y z
N MET A 1 -12.58 -3.75 18.74
CA MET A 1 -12.55 -2.50 17.94
C MET A 1 -11.61 -2.72 16.78
N LYS A 2 -11.75 -1.97 15.67
CA LYS A 2 -10.80 -2.05 14.55
C LYS A 2 -9.48 -1.41 15.00
N PRO A 3 -8.31 -2.01 14.72
CA PRO A 3 -7.03 -1.45 15.14
C PRO A 3 -6.72 -0.13 14.43
N GLU A 4 -5.95 0.73 15.08
CA GLU A 4 -5.32 1.88 14.41
C GLU A 4 -4.24 1.40 13.45
N LEU A 5 -4.18 1.98 12.26
CA LEU A 5 -3.08 1.77 11.31
C LEU A 5 -2.11 2.95 11.42
N VAL A 6 -0.91 2.71 11.92
CA VAL A 6 0.11 3.74 12.09
C VAL A 6 1.10 3.63 10.94
N VAL A 7 1.17 4.65 10.08
CA VAL A 7 2.09 4.68 8.94
C VAL A 7 3.32 5.52 9.25
N PHE A 8 4.51 4.93 9.10
CA PHE A 8 5.77 5.60 9.37
C PHE A 8 6.38 6.19 8.10
N GLY A 9 6.57 7.51 8.08
CA GLY A 9 7.30 8.26 7.04
C GLY A 9 8.71 8.64 7.49
N THR A 10 9.63 8.84 6.55
CA THR A 10 10.90 9.53 6.86
C THR A 10 10.74 11.04 6.90
N SER A 11 9.60 11.53 6.41
CA SER A 11 9.15 12.91 6.49
C SER A 11 7.61 12.92 6.47
N PRO A 12 6.97 14.04 6.84
CA PRO A 12 5.51 14.16 6.79
C PRO A 12 4.92 13.87 5.39
N LEU A 13 5.66 14.23 4.33
CA LEU A 13 5.26 13.94 2.95
C LEU A 13 5.18 12.43 2.66
N VAL A 14 6.09 11.64 3.23
CA VAL A 14 6.11 10.19 3.05
C VAL A 14 5.02 9.52 3.87
N SER A 15 4.80 9.94 5.11
CA SER A 15 3.70 9.39 5.94
C SER A 15 2.34 9.69 5.31
N ALA A 16 2.14 10.90 4.78
CA ALA A 16 0.91 11.28 4.08
C ALA A 16 0.69 10.46 2.80
N GLU A 17 1.75 10.16 2.03
CA GLU A 17 1.66 9.29 0.86
C GLU A 17 1.25 7.86 1.26
N LEU A 18 1.85 7.30 2.32
CA LEU A 18 1.47 5.98 2.84
C LEU A 18 0.03 5.96 3.38
N HIS A 19 -0.38 7.01 4.09
CA HIS A 19 -1.76 7.16 4.56
C HIS A 19 -2.73 7.16 3.37
N THR A 20 -2.43 7.94 2.32
CA THR A 20 -3.23 7.94 1.10
C THR A 20 -3.33 6.55 0.47
N ALA A 21 -2.23 5.79 0.45
CA ALA A 21 -2.24 4.41 -0.05
C ALA A 21 -3.14 3.48 0.79
N ILE A 22 -3.10 3.61 2.12
CA ILE A 22 -3.99 2.87 3.03
C ILE A 22 -5.46 3.25 2.81
N ARG A 23 -5.77 4.53 2.65
CA ARG A 23 -7.13 5.01 2.35
C ARG A 23 -7.64 4.49 1.02
N ARG A 24 -6.78 4.37 0.01
CA ARG A 24 -7.17 3.72 -1.25
C ARG A 24 -7.60 2.28 -0.98
N LEU A 25 -6.77 1.47 -0.34
CA LEU A 25 -7.05 0.07 -0.05
C LEU A 25 -8.33 -0.12 0.79
N PHE A 26 -8.45 0.56 1.92
CA PHE A 26 -9.47 0.25 2.94
C PHE A 26 -10.56 1.31 3.13
N GLY A 27 -10.48 2.44 2.41
CA GLY A 27 -11.38 3.58 2.63
C GLY A 27 -11.25 4.10 4.06
N ASP A 28 -12.38 4.43 4.67
CA ASP A 28 -12.45 4.96 6.04
C ASP A 28 -12.65 3.85 7.08
N THR A 29 -12.46 2.58 6.69
CA THR A 29 -12.74 1.43 7.55
C THR A 29 -11.85 1.41 8.79
N TYR A 30 -10.59 1.79 8.65
CA TYR A 30 -9.61 1.82 9.74
C TYR A 30 -9.18 3.26 10.03
N PRO A 31 -9.04 3.65 11.31
CA PRO A 31 -8.37 4.88 11.65
C PRO A 31 -6.90 4.78 11.24
N VAL A 32 -6.40 5.82 10.56
CA VAL A 32 -5.02 5.89 10.10
C VAL A 32 -4.36 7.09 10.73
N ARG A 33 -3.16 6.88 11.28
CA ARG A 33 -2.34 7.93 11.88
C ARG A 33 -0.97 7.95 11.21
N GLU A 34 -0.48 9.15 10.97
CA GLU A 34 0.84 9.42 10.44
C GLU A 34 1.84 9.59 11.59
N ALA A 35 3.03 9.01 11.46
CA ALA A 35 4.13 9.16 12.40
C ALA A 35 5.47 9.21 11.63
N LEU A 36 6.51 9.78 12.26
CA LEU A 36 7.85 9.72 11.70
C LEU A 36 8.58 8.46 12.16
N THR A 37 9.49 7.98 11.32
CA THR A 37 10.26 6.75 11.59
C THR A 37 11.04 6.85 12.90
N GLU A 38 11.53 8.05 13.23
CA GLU A 38 12.25 8.35 14.46
C GLU A 38 11.37 8.29 15.72
N ASP A 39 10.06 8.48 15.56
CA ASP A 39 9.10 8.42 16.68
C ASP A 39 8.75 6.98 17.09
N ALA A 40 9.20 5.98 16.33
CA ALA A 40 8.86 4.57 16.58
C ALA A 40 9.27 4.09 17.98
N ALA A 41 10.31 4.67 18.59
CA ALA A 41 10.75 4.34 19.94
C ALA A 41 9.81 4.87 21.05
N GLY A 42 9.00 5.89 20.75
CA GLY A 42 8.04 6.47 21.69
C GLY A 42 6.64 5.86 21.61
N GLU A 43 6.41 4.94 20.68
CA GLU A 43 5.15 4.23 20.52
C GLU A 43 4.97 3.16 21.59
N ASP A 44 3.74 3.00 22.07
CA ASP A 44 3.38 1.93 23.00
C ASP A 44 3.25 0.59 22.23
N PRO A 45 4.16 -0.38 22.45
CA PRO A 45 4.11 -1.67 21.76
C PRO A 45 2.92 -2.53 22.16
N GLU A 46 2.26 -2.25 23.28
CA GLU A 46 1.06 -2.96 23.73
C GLU A 46 -0.23 -2.38 23.14
N LYS A 47 -0.17 -1.15 22.59
CA LYS A 47 -1.31 -0.50 21.95
C LYS A 47 -1.95 -1.42 20.91
N ASP A 48 -3.28 -1.35 20.84
CA ASP A 48 -4.02 -2.03 19.78
C ASP A 48 -3.86 -1.31 18.43
N ALA A 49 -2.71 -1.52 17.79
CA ALA A 49 -2.33 -0.92 16.53
C ALA A 49 -1.67 -1.95 15.58
N CYS A 50 -1.70 -1.62 14.30
CA CYS A 50 -0.89 -2.23 13.26
C CYS A 50 0.04 -1.15 12.71
N TRP A 51 1.34 -1.41 12.81
CA TRP A 51 2.38 -0.48 12.36
C TRP A 51 2.80 -0.80 10.94
N ILE A 52 2.98 0.23 10.12
CA ILE A 52 3.20 0.08 8.68
C ILE A 52 4.41 0.91 8.29
N ALA A 53 5.40 0.26 7.68
CA ALA A 53 6.65 0.89 7.28
C ALA A 53 7.05 0.43 5.89
N SER A 54 7.78 1.27 5.15
CA SER A 54 8.41 0.82 3.91
C SER A 54 9.59 -0.14 4.19
N PRO A 55 10.07 -0.90 3.20
CA PRO A 55 11.23 -1.78 3.36
C PRO A 55 12.48 -1.11 3.92
N ILE A 56 12.68 0.18 3.62
CA ILE A 56 13.85 0.93 4.11
C ILE A 56 13.71 1.27 5.60
N GLN A 57 12.49 1.53 6.08
CA GLN A 57 12.23 1.94 7.46
C GLN A 57 12.02 0.77 8.41
N TYR A 58 11.49 -0.35 7.90
CA TYR A 58 11.13 -1.51 8.71
C TYR A 58 12.25 -2.02 9.64
N PRO A 59 13.53 -2.10 9.22
CA PRO A 59 14.59 -2.54 10.11
C PRO A 59 14.81 -1.62 11.33
N HIS A 60 14.39 -0.35 11.26
CA HIS A 60 14.40 0.57 12.40
C HIS A 60 13.13 0.41 13.24
N VAL A 61 11.96 0.49 12.61
CA VAL A 61 10.64 0.41 13.29
C VAL A 61 10.48 -0.90 14.07
N SER A 62 10.86 -2.03 13.47
CA SER A 62 10.75 -3.36 14.08
C SER A 62 11.74 -3.64 15.23
N ARG A 63 12.61 -2.68 15.58
CA ARG A 63 13.45 -2.75 16.80
C ARG A 63 12.66 -2.40 18.05
N PHE A 64 11.65 -1.54 17.89
CA PHE A 64 10.86 -1.01 19.00
C PHE A 64 9.49 -1.65 19.08
N LEU A 65 8.97 -2.14 17.95
CA LEU A 65 7.58 -2.57 17.82
C LEU A 65 7.46 -4.06 17.49
N PRO A 66 6.39 -4.74 17.97
CA PRO A 66 6.17 -6.16 17.72
C PRO A 66 6.13 -6.49 16.23
N LYS A 67 6.96 -7.44 15.80
CA LYS A 67 7.07 -7.86 14.39
C LYS A 67 5.78 -8.45 13.84
N GLU A 68 5.00 -9.10 14.69
CA GLU A 68 3.73 -9.73 14.37
C GLU A 68 2.63 -8.70 14.04
N ARG A 69 2.84 -7.45 14.45
CA ARG A 69 1.94 -6.31 14.24
C ARG A 69 2.57 -5.22 13.37
N THR A 70 3.80 -5.42 12.90
CA THR A 70 4.51 -4.49 12.03
C THR A 70 4.56 -5.04 10.60
N PHE A 71 3.98 -4.31 9.66
CA PHE A 71 3.79 -4.72 8.28
C PHE A 71 4.61 -3.87 7.33
N LEU A 72 5.08 -4.53 6.27
CA LEU A 72 5.76 -3.88 5.16
C LEU A 72 4.73 -3.41 4.14
N LEU A 73 4.77 -2.12 3.79
CA LEU A 73 4.08 -1.59 2.62
C LEU A 73 5.13 -1.04 1.65
N ASP A 74 5.44 -1.84 0.64
CA ASP A 74 6.41 -1.47 -0.38
C ASP A 74 5.72 -0.63 -1.45
N MET A 75 6.28 0.53 -1.76
CA MET A 75 5.73 1.48 -2.73
C MET A 75 6.59 1.48 -3.99
N GLN A 76 5.96 1.40 -5.15
CA GLN A 76 6.63 1.46 -6.46
C GLN A 76 5.95 2.49 -7.36
N PRO A 77 6.67 3.09 -8.32
CA PRO A 77 6.05 3.92 -9.34
C PRO A 77 4.91 3.18 -10.05
N ALA A 78 3.82 3.90 -10.30
CA ALA A 78 2.71 3.41 -11.10
C ALA A 78 3.13 3.18 -12.56
N ALA A 79 2.38 2.39 -13.31
CA ALA A 79 2.79 2.03 -14.67
C ALA A 79 2.76 3.22 -15.65
N GLU A 80 1.84 4.14 -15.43
CA GLU A 80 1.67 5.38 -16.19
C GLU A 80 2.95 6.22 -16.16
N PHE A 81 3.68 6.16 -15.05
CA PHE A 81 4.98 6.81 -14.92
C PHE A 81 6.00 6.22 -15.91
N PHE A 82 6.13 4.89 -15.99
CA PHE A 82 7.08 4.25 -16.91
C PHE A 82 6.74 4.52 -18.39
N LEU A 83 5.46 4.63 -18.71
CA LEU A 83 5.02 5.03 -20.04
C LEU A 83 5.39 6.46 -20.37
N ALA A 84 5.15 7.38 -19.44
CA ALA A 84 5.55 8.77 -19.62
C ALA A 84 7.08 8.90 -19.78
N MET A 85 7.86 8.15 -19.00
CA MET A 85 9.32 8.11 -19.12
C MET A 85 9.75 7.62 -20.50
N THR A 86 9.24 6.48 -20.95
CA THR A 86 9.61 5.89 -22.26
C THR A 86 9.20 6.79 -23.43
N ALA A 87 8.08 7.51 -23.31
CA ALA A 87 7.61 8.41 -24.37
C ALA A 87 8.36 9.75 -24.43
N ARG A 88 8.86 10.25 -23.28
CA ARG A 88 9.38 11.63 -23.17
C ARG A 88 10.90 11.71 -22.99
N VAL A 89 11.54 10.64 -22.52
CA VAL A 89 12.97 10.61 -22.23
C VAL A 89 13.69 9.84 -23.36
N PRO A 90 14.54 10.50 -24.16
CA PRO A 90 15.33 9.83 -25.20
C PRO A 90 16.27 8.78 -24.62
N GLU A 91 16.47 7.68 -25.35
CA GLU A 91 17.37 6.59 -24.93
C GLU A 91 18.77 7.11 -24.59
N GLY A 92 19.32 6.66 -23.46
CA GLY A 92 20.65 7.07 -22.99
C GLY A 92 20.73 8.48 -22.41
N ALA A 93 19.64 9.26 -22.42
CA ALA A 93 19.64 10.58 -21.79
C ALA A 93 19.84 10.48 -20.27
N PRO A 94 20.62 11.39 -19.64
CA PRO A 94 20.83 11.40 -18.21
C PRO A 94 19.55 11.79 -17.46
N ILE A 95 19.24 11.04 -16.40
CA ILE A 95 18.06 11.24 -15.55
C ILE A 95 18.51 11.59 -14.14
N SER A 96 18.03 12.73 -13.64
CA SER A 96 18.22 13.12 -12.24
C SER A 96 17.05 12.63 -11.40
N VAL A 97 17.34 11.95 -10.29
CA VAL A 97 16.34 11.36 -9.38
C VAL A 97 16.34 12.14 -8.08
N PHE A 98 15.40 13.07 -7.95
CA PHE A 98 15.21 13.91 -6.78
C PHE A 98 14.36 13.19 -5.73
N ASN A 99 14.90 13.05 -4.53
CA ASN A 99 14.24 12.41 -3.40
C ASN A 99 14.73 13.01 -2.08
N ASN A 100 14.08 12.71 -0.97
CA ASN A 100 14.50 13.23 0.33
C ASN A 100 15.79 12.57 0.81
N ARG A 101 15.88 11.24 0.69
CA ARG A 101 17.00 10.44 1.21
C ARG A 101 17.66 9.61 0.12
N LYS A 102 18.95 9.37 0.26
CA LYS A 102 19.79 8.62 -0.69
C LYS A 102 19.31 7.19 -0.91
N ALA A 103 19.01 6.47 0.17
CA ALA A 103 18.52 5.10 0.09
C ALA A 103 17.23 4.98 -0.74
N TYR A 104 16.35 5.99 -0.70
CA TYR A 104 15.12 6.03 -1.49
C TYR A 104 15.39 6.41 -2.95
N ALA A 105 16.27 7.38 -3.21
CA ALA A 105 16.68 7.70 -4.57
C ALA A 105 17.31 6.47 -5.26
N GLU A 106 18.20 5.75 -4.58
CA GLU A 106 18.85 4.55 -5.11
C GLU A 106 17.85 3.40 -5.33
N ARG A 107 16.94 3.16 -4.39
CA ARG A 107 15.85 2.19 -4.56
C ARG A 107 14.99 2.52 -5.78
N PHE A 108 14.63 3.80 -5.93
CA PHE A 108 13.83 4.29 -7.05
C PHE A 108 14.57 4.11 -8.38
N ILE A 109 15.89 4.39 -8.42
CA ILE A 109 16.74 4.11 -9.58
C ILE A 109 16.73 2.60 -9.92
N GLY A 110 16.83 1.72 -8.92
CA GLY A 110 16.73 0.28 -9.12
C GLY A 110 15.42 -0.11 -9.82
N GLN A 111 14.28 0.41 -9.35
CA GLN A 111 12.97 0.17 -9.94
C GLN A 111 12.85 0.67 -11.40
N MET A 112 13.60 1.73 -11.76
CA MET A 112 13.64 2.25 -13.12
C MET A 112 14.51 1.43 -14.07
N LYS A 113 15.69 1.00 -13.62
CA LYS A 113 16.65 0.23 -14.44
C LYS A 113 16.05 -1.04 -15.01
N ASP A 114 15.14 -1.67 -14.27
CA ASP A 114 14.50 -2.92 -14.68
C ASP A 114 13.35 -2.71 -15.70
N ARG A 115 12.89 -1.47 -15.90
CA ARG A 115 11.60 -1.18 -16.58
C ARG A 115 11.67 -0.13 -17.68
N ILE A 116 12.66 0.76 -17.65
CA ILE A 116 12.88 1.76 -18.70
C ILE A 116 13.91 1.18 -19.68
N ARG A 117 13.62 1.25 -20.98
CA ARG A 117 14.55 0.77 -22.02
C ARG A 117 15.77 1.68 -22.12
N GLY A 118 16.92 1.10 -22.38
CA GLY A 118 18.17 1.83 -22.62
C GLY A 118 19.09 1.95 -21.42
N ASN A 119 20.34 2.30 -21.68
CA ASN A 119 21.35 2.47 -20.63
C ASN A 119 21.43 3.94 -20.20
N HIS A 120 20.44 4.38 -19.41
CA HIS A 120 20.41 5.75 -18.90
C HIS A 120 21.40 5.96 -17.75
N PRO A 121 22.21 7.05 -17.79
CA PRO A 121 22.93 7.52 -16.62
C PRO A 121 21.94 8.07 -15.58
N TYR A 122 22.01 7.59 -14.34
CA TYR A 122 21.17 8.07 -13.25
C TYR A 122 21.99 8.84 -12.21
N THR A 123 21.51 10.01 -11.81
CA THR A 123 22.09 10.79 -10.72
C THR A 123 21.08 10.88 -9.57
N ALA A 124 21.39 10.25 -8.44
CA ALA A 124 20.60 10.44 -7.23
C ALA A 124 20.85 11.84 -6.65
N ILE A 125 19.79 12.59 -6.39
CA ILE A 125 19.81 13.91 -5.75
C ILE A 125 18.98 13.78 -4.48
N SER A 126 19.61 13.86 -3.31
CA SER A 126 19.00 13.59 -2.01
C SER A 126 19.05 14.81 -1.12
N TYR A 127 17.97 15.59 -1.11
CA TYR A 127 18.02 16.96 -0.60
C TYR A 127 18.17 17.07 0.93
N GLU A 128 17.81 16.02 1.70
CA GLU A 128 18.03 16.00 3.16
C GLU A 128 19.40 15.43 3.55
N ASP A 129 20.07 14.72 2.64
CA ASP A 129 21.34 14.03 2.90
C ASP A 129 22.55 14.72 2.24
N MET A 130 22.33 15.77 1.45
CA MET A 130 23.35 16.45 0.66
C MET A 130 23.40 17.95 1.01
N PRO A 131 24.59 18.57 1.06
CA PRO A 131 24.70 20.02 1.13
C PRO A 131 23.94 20.71 0.00
N GLU A 132 23.31 21.84 0.27
CA GLU A 132 22.45 22.55 -0.69
C GLU A 132 23.15 22.79 -2.04
N GLU A 133 24.38 23.30 -2.06
CA GLU A 133 25.14 23.54 -3.30
C GLU A 133 25.30 22.25 -4.13
N THR A 134 25.49 21.11 -3.47
CA THR A 134 25.61 19.79 -4.13
C THR A 134 24.28 19.25 -4.63
N VAL A 135 23.15 19.82 -4.18
CA VAL A 135 21.80 19.57 -4.71
C VAL A 135 21.50 20.53 -5.87
N LEU A 136 21.79 21.83 -5.71
CA LEU A 136 21.48 22.85 -6.71
C LEU A 136 22.32 22.70 -8.00
N SER A 137 23.61 22.36 -7.87
CA SER A 137 24.51 22.19 -9.03
C SER A 137 24.05 21.13 -10.03
N PRO A 138 23.68 19.89 -9.63
CA PRO A 138 23.12 18.92 -10.57
C PRO A 138 21.72 19.29 -11.04
N LEU A 139 20.87 19.89 -10.19
CA LEU A 139 19.53 20.36 -10.60
C LEU A 139 19.62 21.39 -11.73
N GLY A 140 20.55 22.36 -11.64
CA GLY A 140 20.74 23.40 -12.66
C GLY A 140 21.30 22.94 -13.99
N LYS A 141 21.65 21.66 -14.12
CA LYS A 141 22.09 21.03 -15.36
C LYS A 141 21.13 19.94 -15.85
N ALA A 142 20.11 19.61 -15.06
CA ALA A 142 19.22 18.50 -15.34
C ALA A 142 18.24 18.85 -16.47
N ARG A 143 18.16 17.96 -17.47
CA ARG A 143 17.12 18.04 -18.52
C ARG A 143 15.89 17.21 -18.17
N TYR A 144 16.09 16.09 -17.49
CA TYR A 144 15.03 15.17 -17.06
C TYR A 144 15.16 14.93 -15.56
N ILE A 145 14.12 15.30 -14.82
CA ILE A 145 14.04 15.09 -13.38
C ILE A 145 12.86 14.16 -13.08
N THR A 146 13.07 13.20 -12.20
CA THR A 146 12.02 12.34 -11.66
C THR A 146 12.22 12.12 -10.17
N GLY A 147 11.23 11.52 -9.52
CA GLY A 147 11.19 11.27 -8.08
C GLY A 147 9.79 10.87 -7.66
N ALA A 148 9.61 10.54 -6.38
CA ALA A 148 8.26 10.34 -5.85
C ALA A 148 7.46 11.64 -6.00
N SER A 149 6.19 11.54 -6.40
CA SER A 149 5.37 12.71 -6.73
C SER A 149 5.18 13.66 -5.54
N CYS A 150 5.26 13.17 -4.30
CA CYS A 150 5.23 14.03 -3.12
C CYS A 150 6.43 15.00 -3.04
N PHE A 151 7.53 14.73 -3.74
CA PHE A 151 8.72 15.58 -3.78
C PHE A 151 8.93 16.32 -5.10
N THR A 152 8.36 15.82 -6.21
CA THR A 152 8.60 16.37 -7.56
C THR A 152 7.33 16.78 -8.29
N GLY A 153 6.15 16.56 -7.71
CA GLY A 153 4.86 16.94 -8.29
C GLY A 153 4.59 18.44 -8.19
N GLU A 154 3.48 18.88 -8.76
CA GLU A 154 3.03 20.26 -8.59
C GLU A 154 2.81 20.59 -7.10
N GLY A 155 3.28 21.76 -6.67
CA GLY A 155 3.20 22.19 -5.27
C GLY A 155 4.11 21.41 -4.30
N SER A 156 5.03 20.58 -4.81
CA SER A 156 6.02 19.88 -3.99
C SER A 156 7.24 20.75 -3.69
N ILE A 157 8.11 20.26 -2.80
CA ILE A 157 9.36 20.93 -2.42
C ILE A 157 10.26 21.27 -3.63
N LEU A 158 10.29 20.45 -4.68
CA LEU A 158 11.05 20.78 -5.91
C LEU A 158 10.55 22.07 -6.59
N CYS A 159 9.28 22.40 -6.41
CA CYS A 159 8.64 23.61 -6.94
C CYS A 159 8.79 24.84 -6.01
N GLU A 160 9.58 24.74 -4.95
CA GLU A 160 9.85 25.82 -4.00
C GLU A 160 11.30 26.30 -4.09
N SER A 161 11.57 27.48 -3.53
CA SER A 161 12.93 28.00 -3.38
C SER A 161 13.69 27.15 -2.34
N PRO A 162 14.99 26.84 -2.53
CA PRO A 162 15.87 27.30 -3.62
C PRO A 162 15.83 26.43 -4.88
N TYR A 163 15.17 25.26 -4.83
CA TYR A 163 15.27 24.25 -5.88
C TYR A 163 14.70 24.73 -7.21
N LYS A 164 13.50 25.32 -7.20
CA LYS A 164 12.82 25.83 -8.40
C LYS A 164 13.64 26.89 -9.15
N GLU A 165 14.33 27.75 -8.41
CA GLU A 165 15.14 28.84 -8.99
C GLU A 165 16.38 28.30 -9.71
N SER A 166 16.87 27.14 -9.26
CA SER A 166 18.01 26.48 -9.88
C SER A 166 17.62 25.67 -11.12
N LEU A 167 16.34 25.40 -11.37
CA LEU A 167 15.91 24.55 -12.48
C LEU A 167 16.10 25.23 -13.86
N PRO A 168 16.58 24.51 -14.89
CA PRO A 168 16.58 25.01 -16.26
C PRO A 168 15.17 25.34 -16.75
N LYS A 169 15.04 26.37 -17.60
CA LYS A 169 13.73 26.82 -18.14
C LYS A 169 13.00 25.74 -18.94
N ASP A 170 13.74 24.83 -19.57
CA ASP A 170 13.26 23.76 -20.43
C ASP A 170 13.30 22.37 -19.75
N VAL A 171 13.47 22.31 -18.43
CA VAL A 171 13.51 21.05 -17.69
C VAL A 171 12.20 20.25 -17.85
N SER A 172 12.32 18.95 -18.08
CA SER A 172 11.20 18.03 -18.06
C SER A 172 11.14 17.31 -16.70
N ILE A 173 10.12 17.63 -15.91
CA ILE A 173 9.85 16.95 -14.65
C ILE A 173 8.79 15.87 -14.88
N LEU A 174 9.12 14.64 -14.50
CA LEU A 174 8.28 13.45 -14.61
C LEU A 174 8.06 12.88 -13.21
N PRO A 175 7.08 13.41 -12.45
CA PRO A 175 6.79 12.91 -11.12
C PRO A 175 6.20 11.50 -11.19
N ALA A 176 6.65 10.63 -10.29
CA ALA A 176 6.10 9.29 -10.17
C ALA A 176 5.13 9.21 -9.00
N SER A 177 3.84 9.16 -9.32
CA SER A 177 2.87 8.64 -8.36
C SER A 177 3.24 7.20 -8.04
N ARG A 178 3.27 6.88 -6.75
CA ARG A 178 3.57 5.53 -6.29
C ARG A 178 2.31 4.84 -5.80
N VAL A 179 2.30 3.53 -5.96
CA VAL A 179 1.27 2.63 -5.47
C VAL A 179 1.94 1.50 -4.68
N PRO A 180 1.25 0.93 -3.68
CA PRO A 180 1.71 -0.28 -3.04
C PRO A 180 1.97 -1.41 -4.04
N THR A 181 2.99 -2.23 -3.79
CA THR A 181 3.15 -3.47 -4.53
C THR A 181 2.01 -4.42 -4.19
N PHE A 182 1.63 -5.26 -5.16
CA PHE A 182 0.59 -6.25 -4.96
C PHE A 182 0.91 -7.18 -3.78
N ASP A 183 2.15 -7.69 -3.69
CA ASP A 183 2.58 -8.59 -2.61
C ASP A 183 2.47 -7.92 -1.23
N SER A 184 3.02 -6.72 -1.07
CA SER A 184 2.96 -6.01 0.22
C SER A 184 1.52 -5.67 0.64
N SER A 185 0.68 -5.24 -0.33
CA SER A 185 -0.74 -5.02 -0.09
C SER A 185 -1.45 -6.28 0.35
N LEU A 186 -1.19 -7.40 -0.33
CA LEU A 186 -1.84 -8.68 -0.03
C LEU A 186 -1.49 -9.17 1.37
N ARG A 187 -0.22 -9.06 1.77
CA ARG A 187 0.23 -9.41 3.13
C ARG A 187 -0.49 -8.60 4.19
N LEU A 188 -0.61 -7.29 3.99
CA LEU A 188 -1.34 -6.41 4.91
C LEU A 188 -2.84 -6.76 4.96
N ILE A 189 -3.48 -6.92 3.80
CA ILE A 189 -4.89 -7.31 3.68
C ILE A 189 -5.14 -8.63 4.43
N LEU A 190 -4.29 -9.63 4.20
CA LEU A 190 -4.39 -10.94 4.84
C LEU A 190 -4.26 -10.86 6.36
N ALA A 191 -3.29 -10.09 6.84
CA ALA A 191 -3.07 -9.94 8.27
C ALA A 191 -4.26 -9.26 8.96
N LEU A 192 -4.78 -8.18 8.37
CA LEU A 192 -5.96 -7.49 8.87
C LEU A 192 -7.22 -8.37 8.76
N ALA A 193 -7.38 -9.14 7.69
CA ALA A 193 -8.49 -10.07 7.52
C ALA A 193 -8.46 -11.19 8.56
N ALA A 194 -7.31 -11.83 8.77
CA ALA A 194 -7.17 -12.88 9.77
C ALA A 194 -7.43 -12.36 11.18
N ARG A 195 -7.01 -11.13 11.47
CA ARG A 195 -7.31 -10.46 12.73
C ARG A 195 -8.81 -10.18 12.88
N ARG A 196 -9.42 -9.59 11.85
CA ARG A 196 -10.85 -9.26 11.86
C ARG A 196 -11.72 -10.51 11.99
N GLU A 197 -11.32 -11.61 11.34
CA GLU A 197 -11.98 -12.90 11.48
C GLU A 197 -12.03 -13.37 12.94
N ARG A 198 -10.93 -13.27 13.69
CA ARG A 198 -10.89 -13.64 15.11
C ARG A 198 -11.82 -12.77 15.94
N GLU A 199 -11.82 -11.46 15.71
CA GLU A 199 -12.70 -10.51 16.40
C GLU A 199 -14.18 -10.81 16.13
N LEU A 200 -14.54 -11.08 14.87
CA LEU A 200 -15.92 -11.36 14.47
C LEU A 200 -16.40 -12.73 14.98
N LYS A 201 -15.53 -13.75 15.02
CA LYS A 201 -15.84 -15.04 15.65
C LYS A 201 -16.16 -14.88 17.12
N GLU A 202 -15.39 -14.07 17.84
CA GLU A 202 -15.63 -13.82 19.26
C GLU A 202 -16.88 -12.98 19.49
N LEU A 203 -17.15 -11.99 18.62
CA LEU A 203 -18.39 -11.22 18.65
C LEU A 203 -19.62 -12.14 18.48
N LEU A 204 -19.57 -13.04 17.49
CA LEU A 204 -20.65 -13.99 17.24
C LEU A 204 -20.85 -14.97 18.41
N ARG A 205 -19.75 -15.46 19.01
CA ARG A 205 -19.81 -16.36 20.16
C ARG A 205 -20.48 -15.71 21.38
N LYS A 206 -20.32 -14.40 21.54
CA LYS A 206 -20.88 -13.61 22.64
C LYS A 206 -22.29 -13.07 22.38
N ALA A 207 -22.78 -13.15 21.15
CA ALA A 207 -24.10 -12.66 20.80
C ALA A 207 -25.19 -13.61 21.31
N GLU A 208 -25.95 -13.18 22.32
CA GLU A 208 -26.98 -14.00 22.98
C GLU A 208 -28.37 -13.68 22.41
N SER A 209 -28.62 -12.41 22.13
CA SER A 209 -29.90 -11.91 21.62
C SER A 209 -30.00 -11.90 20.08
N PRO A 210 -31.22 -11.87 19.50
CA PRO A 210 -31.42 -11.71 18.06
C PRO A 210 -30.78 -10.42 17.50
N ASP A 211 -30.86 -9.31 18.23
CA ASP A 211 -30.32 -8.02 17.80
C ASP A 211 -28.79 -8.03 17.75
N GLU A 212 -28.13 -8.62 18.75
CA GLU A 212 -26.67 -8.79 18.77
C GLU A 212 -26.18 -9.70 17.63
N LYS A 213 -26.96 -10.72 17.27
CA LYS A 213 -26.66 -11.60 16.14
C LYS A 213 -26.78 -10.86 14.80
N GLU A 214 -27.76 -9.96 14.65
CA GLU A 214 -27.88 -9.15 13.43
C GLU A 214 -26.74 -8.12 13.34
N ILE A 215 -26.36 -7.47 14.44
CA ILE A 215 -25.17 -6.59 14.47
C ILE A 215 -23.91 -7.35 14.06
N ALA A 216 -23.70 -8.56 14.60
CA ALA A 216 -22.54 -9.38 14.24
C ALA A 216 -22.55 -9.73 12.74
N ARG A 217 -23.73 -10.03 12.18
CA ARG A 217 -23.89 -10.30 10.74
C ARG A 217 -23.58 -9.08 9.87
N GLU A 218 -24.04 -7.90 10.25
CA GLU A 218 -23.73 -6.66 9.53
C GLU A 218 -22.22 -6.36 9.54
N GLU A 219 -21.57 -6.55 10.69
CA GLU A 219 -20.12 -6.39 10.83
C GLU A 219 -19.32 -7.39 9.98
N ILE A 220 -19.81 -8.64 9.86
CA ILE A 220 -19.25 -9.64 8.94
C ILE A 220 -19.41 -9.18 7.49
N ALA A 221 -20.61 -8.76 7.08
CA ALA A 221 -20.86 -8.31 5.71
C ALA A 221 -19.98 -7.10 5.34
N SER A 222 -19.87 -6.14 6.25
CA SER A 222 -18.98 -4.98 6.13
C SER A 222 -17.51 -5.39 5.96
N ALA A 223 -17.03 -6.34 6.77
CA ALA A 223 -15.67 -6.85 6.67
C ALA A 223 -15.40 -7.55 5.32
N ILE A 224 -16.33 -8.37 4.84
CA ILE A 224 -16.23 -9.03 3.52
C ILE A 224 -16.10 -7.97 2.42
N GLN A 225 -17.02 -7.00 2.38
CA GLN A 225 -16.99 -5.93 1.38
C GLN A 225 -15.69 -5.12 1.43
N CYS A 226 -15.20 -4.79 2.62
CA CYS A 226 -13.94 -4.07 2.81
C CYS A 226 -12.76 -4.83 2.19
N PHE A 227 -12.59 -6.12 2.53
CA PHE A 227 -11.44 -6.90 2.05
C PHE A 227 -11.56 -7.29 0.57
N GLU A 228 -12.77 -7.51 0.05
CA GLU A 228 -12.99 -7.70 -1.39
C GLU A 228 -12.62 -6.44 -2.18
N ARG A 229 -13.02 -5.26 -1.70
CA ARG A 229 -12.64 -3.97 -2.27
C ARG A 229 -11.12 -3.79 -2.22
N ALA A 230 -10.49 -4.03 -1.06
CA ALA A 230 -9.05 -3.90 -0.90
C ALA A 230 -8.27 -4.83 -1.84
N CYS A 231 -8.70 -6.09 -1.98
CA CYS A 231 -8.11 -7.05 -2.93
C CYS A 231 -8.26 -6.56 -4.37
N ARG A 232 -9.42 -6.03 -4.76
CA ARG A 232 -9.65 -5.48 -6.10
C ARG A 232 -8.75 -4.28 -6.37
N ILE A 233 -8.58 -3.39 -5.40
CA ILE A 233 -7.72 -2.21 -5.54
C ILE A 233 -6.26 -2.63 -5.65
N ALA A 234 -5.78 -3.50 -4.77
CA ALA A 234 -4.43 -4.05 -4.86
C ALA A 234 -4.18 -4.72 -6.21
N LEU A 235 -5.18 -5.46 -6.72
CA LEU A 235 -5.14 -6.06 -8.05
C LEU A 235 -5.07 -5.01 -9.16
N LEU A 236 -5.91 -3.98 -9.12
CA LEU A 236 -5.92 -2.93 -10.15
C LEU A 236 -4.60 -2.17 -10.15
N GLU A 237 -4.11 -1.74 -8.98
CA GLU A 237 -2.84 -1.03 -8.81
C GLU A 237 -1.63 -1.91 -9.17
N GLY A 238 -1.69 -3.21 -8.86
CA GLY A 238 -0.69 -4.19 -9.26
C GLY A 238 -0.73 -4.55 -10.75
N ALA A 239 -1.93 -4.58 -11.35
CA ALA A 239 -2.19 -4.87 -12.75
C ALA A 239 -2.07 -3.64 -13.65
N SER A 240 -1.95 -2.42 -13.09
CA SER A 240 -1.65 -1.19 -13.83
C SER A 240 -0.44 -1.35 -14.76
N ARG A 241 0.41 -2.37 -14.54
CA ARG A 241 1.54 -2.83 -15.36
C ARG A 241 1.32 -2.96 -16.89
N LEU A 242 0.20 -2.57 -17.49
CA LEU A 242 -0.02 -2.71 -18.95
C LEU A 242 -0.66 -1.46 -19.59
N PRO A 243 0.01 -0.85 -20.58
CA PRO A 243 -0.64 0.01 -21.56
C PRO A 243 -1.61 -0.82 -22.40
N ALA A 244 -2.75 -0.23 -22.79
CA ALA A 244 -3.74 -0.90 -23.63
C ALA A 244 -3.19 -1.43 -24.97
N LYS A 245 -2.09 -0.85 -25.48
CA LYS A 245 -1.45 -1.23 -26.75
C LYS A 245 -0.31 -2.26 -26.63
N GLU A 246 0.17 -2.58 -25.43
CA GLU A 246 1.30 -3.52 -25.23
C GLU A 246 0.88 -4.88 -24.64
N LYS A 247 -0.43 -5.08 -24.40
CA LYS A 247 -1.00 -6.37 -23.95
C LYS A 247 -0.74 -7.54 -24.90
N GLU A 248 -0.44 -7.27 -26.17
CA GLU A 248 -0.16 -8.30 -27.18
C GLU A 248 1.30 -8.77 -27.22
N THR A 249 2.24 -8.02 -26.63
CA THR A 249 3.69 -8.30 -26.79
C THR A 249 4.50 -8.28 -25.49
N TYR A 250 3.97 -7.76 -24.39
CA TYR A 250 4.62 -7.82 -23.09
C TYR A 250 4.37 -9.17 -22.40
N LYS A 251 5.44 -9.94 -22.16
CA LYS A 251 5.42 -11.08 -21.24
C LYS A 251 5.94 -10.62 -19.87
N PRO A 252 5.07 -10.39 -18.87
CA PRO A 252 5.52 -10.30 -17.48
C PRO A 252 6.18 -11.64 -17.08
N PRO A 253 7.00 -11.68 -16.01
CA PRO A 253 7.51 -12.94 -15.47
C PRO A 253 6.30 -13.81 -15.08
N ALA A 254 5.97 -14.79 -15.93
CA ALA A 254 4.73 -15.57 -15.83
C ALA A 254 4.56 -16.20 -14.44
N LYS A 255 5.68 -16.57 -13.83
CA LYS A 255 5.77 -17.19 -12.51
C LYS A 255 5.21 -16.32 -11.38
N GLU A 256 5.53 -15.03 -11.33
CA GLU A 256 5.02 -14.13 -10.27
C GLU A 256 3.52 -13.88 -10.42
N LEU A 257 2.99 -13.78 -11.64
CA LEU A 257 1.55 -13.56 -11.86
C LEU A 257 0.73 -14.84 -11.58
N GLU A 258 1.29 -16.01 -11.88
CA GLU A 258 0.66 -17.30 -11.63
C GLU A 258 0.64 -17.65 -10.14
N GLU A 259 1.75 -17.41 -9.42
CA GLU A 259 1.82 -17.53 -7.96
C GLU A 259 0.86 -16.54 -7.26
N ASN A 260 0.77 -15.30 -7.75
CA ASN A 260 -0.14 -14.28 -7.24
C ASN A 260 -1.62 -14.59 -7.53
N ALA A 261 -1.94 -15.12 -8.72
CA ALA A 261 -3.30 -15.54 -9.08
C ALA A 261 -3.81 -16.70 -8.20
N GLU A 262 -2.92 -17.63 -7.84
CA GLU A 262 -3.27 -18.75 -6.96
C GLU A 262 -3.47 -18.29 -5.51
N LEU A 263 -2.63 -17.37 -5.00
CA LEU A 263 -2.86 -16.71 -3.70
C LEU A 263 -4.22 -15.99 -3.65
N ILE A 264 -4.60 -15.25 -4.70
CA ILE A 264 -5.92 -14.61 -4.81
C ILE A 264 -7.04 -15.63 -4.78
N LYS A 265 -6.89 -16.75 -5.51
CA LYS A 265 -7.89 -17.83 -5.54
C LYS A 265 -8.03 -18.49 -4.17
N ILE A 266 -6.94 -18.69 -3.44
CA ILE A 266 -6.93 -19.20 -2.07
C ILE A 266 -7.64 -18.23 -1.12
N ILE A 267 -7.35 -16.93 -1.21
CA ILE A 267 -7.92 -15.90 -0.32
C ILE A 267 -9.42 -15.73 -0.58
N ARG A 268 -9.80 -15.57 -1.85
CA ARG A 268 -11.20 -15.54 -2.28
C ARG A 268 -11.93 -16.83 -1.88
N GLY A 269 -11.28 -17.98 -1.98
CA GLY A 269 -11.80 -19.26 -1.53
C GLY A 269 -12.06 -19.28 -0.02
N ARG A 270 -11.09 -18.85 0.80
CA ARG A 270 -11.20 -18.78 2.26
C ARG A 270 -12.29 -17.79 2.70
N LEU A 271 -12.34 -16.60 2.11
CA LEU A 271 -13.36 -15.59 2.43
C LEU A 271 -14.77 -16.05 2.05
N ARG A 272 -14.95 -16.68 0.87
CA ARG A 272 -16.24 -17.27 0.46
C ARG A 272 -16.64 -18.45 1.31
N GLN A 273 -15.70 -19.29 1.70
CA GLN A 273 -15.96 -20.43 2.59
C GLN A 273 -16.43 -19.95 3.97
N GLN A 274 -15.86 -18.86 4.49
CA GLN A 274 -16.32 -18.23 5.72
C GLN A 274 -17.72 -17.62 5.58
N ALA A 275 -18.00 -16.91 4.48
CA ALA A 275 -19.34 -16.38 4.20
C ALA A 275 -20.41 -17.48 4.14
N SER A 276 -20.11 -18.58 3.46
CA SER A 276 -21.03 -19.73 3.35
C SER A 276 -21.24 -20.45 4.69
N ALA A 277 -20.21 -20.58 5.53
CA ALA A 277 -20.35 -21.15 6.87
C ALA A 277 -21.27 -20.30 7.76
N ILE A 278 -21.26 -18.97 7.58
CA ILE A 278 -22.07 -18.03 8.33
C ILE A 278 -23.54 -18.09 7.87
N GLU A 279 -23.80 -18.12 6.57
CA GLU A 279 -25.15 -18.32 6.03
C GLU A 279 -25.79 -19.60 6.56
N LYS A 280 -24.99 -20.68 6.65
CA LYS A 280 -25.44 -21.97 7.16
C LYS A 280 -25.74 -21.93 8.66
N ALA A 281 -24.90 -21.28 9.46
CA ALA A 281 -25.14 -21.09 10.89
C ALA A 281 -26.40 -20.25 11.17
N MET A 282 -26.65 -19.22 10.35
CA MET A 282 -27.86 -18.40 10.44
C MET A 282 -29.12 -19.17 10.06
N GLN A 283 -29.04 -20.00 9.02
CA GLN A 283 -30.16 -20.84 8.60
C GLN A 283 -30.52 -21.85 9.71
N ASN A 284 -29.53 -22.51 10.30
CA ASN A 284 -29.74 -23.42 11.42
C ASN A 284 -30.38 -22.72 12.62
N ALA A 285 -29.90 -21.53 12.99
CA ALA A 285 -30.46 -20.77 14.11
C ALA A 285 -31.92 -20.31 13.86
N ARG A 286 -32.29 -20.05 12.60
CA ARG A 286 -33.68 -19.76 12.20
C ARG A 286 -34.56 -20.99 12.25
N GLU A 287 -34.05 -22.15 11.81
CA GLU A 287 -34.77 -23.42 11.85
C GLU A 287 -35.01 -23.89 13.29
N GLU A 288 -34.02 -23.72 14.18
CA GLU A 288 -34.16 -23.99 15.62
C GLU A 288 -35.18 -23.06 16.29
N ALA A 289 -35.26 -21.79 15.88
CA ALA A 289 -36.26 -20.85 16.38
C ALA A 289 -37.69 -21.11 15.84
N ILE A 290 -37.83 -21.87 14.75
CA ILE A 290 -39.11 -22.22 14.12
C ILE A 290 -39.58 -23.64 14.52
N SER A 291 -38.83 -24.37 15.35
CA SER A 291 -39.25 -25.67 15.88
C SER A 291 -39.86 -25.53 17.29
N PRO A 292 -41.18 -25.22 17.43
CA PRO A 292 -41.83 -25.31 18.72
C PRO A 292 -41.94 -26.78 19.13
N ASP A 293 -41.57 -27.06 20.38
CA ASP A 293 -42.09 -28.16 21.21
C ASP A 293 -42.42 -29.48 20.49
N ASN A 294 -41.41 -30.34 20.30
CA ASN A 294 -41.64 -31.78 20.26
C ASN A 294 -41.28 -32.36 21.62
N ASN A 295 -42.18 -32.14 22.58
CA ASN A 295 -42.19 -32.84 23.85
C ASN A 295 -43.20 -34.00 23.73
N PRO A 296 -42.78 -35.27 23.59
CA PRO A 296 -43.72 -36.38 23.64
C PRO A 296 -43.88 -36.85 25.09
N HIS A 297 -45.02 -36.48 25.70
CA HIS A 297 -45.83 -37.27 26.65
C HIS A 297 -45.20 -37.75 27.99
N PRO A 298 -46.00 -37.90 29.07
CA PRO A 298 -47.15 -38.83 29.15
C PRO A 298 -48.51 -38.16 29.04
#